data_AF-A0A7S4KJ27-F1
#
_entry.id   AF-A0A7S4KJ27-F1
#
_cell.length_a   1.000
_cell.length_b   1.000
_cell.length_c   1.000
_cell.angle_alpha   90.00
_cell.angle_beta   90.00
_cell.angle_gamma   90.00
#
_symmetry.space_group_name_H-M   'P 1'
#
loop_
_entity.id
_entity.type
_entity.pdbx_description
1 polymer ?
#
loop_
_entity_poly.entity_id
_entity_poly.type
_entity_poly.pdbx_seq_one_letter_code
_entity_poly.pdbx_strand_id
1 'polypeptide(L)'
;HQEEEAENEKEEEEEEEDLDAVERLKCLEVMEWELKVTCEKLQRKEGDLEMLNFRKGELETAIQILQTNVETGILTEEEYMKQVKDAIAREQRVRRRLQAQNRVKDADRVFSWIQLMCKELDMEIPPEPQLPEQQIRACGNHPMAYSIEGGA
;
A
#
# COMPACT_ATOMS: atom_id res chain seq x y z
N HIS A 1 26.84 -21.71 -34.26
CA HIS A 1 25.50 -22.23 -33.93
C HIS A 1 25.73 -23.38 -32.96
N GLN A 2 25.33 -23.37 -31.69
CA GLN A 2 24.39 -22.59 -30.88
C GLN A 2 25.09 -22.38 -29.51
N GLU A 3 25.14 -21.18 -28.90
CA GLU A 3 24.08 -20.54 -28.10
C GLU A 3 23.40 -21.50 -27.12
N GLU A 4 23.86 -21.47 -25.86
CA GLU A 4 23.06 -21.76 -24.67
C GLU A 4 23.63 -20.88 -23.55
N GLU A 5 23.16 -19.62 -23.55
CA GLU A 5 23.27 -18.73 -22.40
C GLU A 5 22.27 -19.25 -21.36
N ALA A 6 22.79 -19.84 -20.27
CA ALA A 6 21.97 -20.16 -19.11
C ALA A 6 21.46 -18.84 -18.52
N GLU A 7 20.18 -18.57 -18.77
CA GLU A 7 19.43 -17.48 -18.16
C GLU A 7 19.54 -17.61 -16.64
N ASN A 8 20.15 -16.58 -16.07
CA ASN A 8 20.29 -16.35 -14.65
C ASN A 8 18.90 -16.03 -14.08
N GLU A 9 18.11 -17.06 -13.79
CA GLU A 9 16.93 -16.98 -12.94
C GLU A 9 17.41 -16.58 -11.53
N LYS A 10 17.58 -15.28 -11.30
CA LYS A 10 17.48 -14.74 -9.95
C LYS A 10 16.02 -14.92 -9.53
N GLU A 11 15.75 -16.01 -8.84
CA GLU A 11 14.73 -16.02 -7.80
C GLU A 11 15.06 -14.84 -6.88
N GLU A 12 14.39 -13.70 -7.10
CA GLU A 12 14.28 -12.65 -6.10
C GLU A 12 13.64 -13.33 -4.90
N GLU A 13 14.43 -13.63 -3.87
CA GLU A 13 13.93 -14.02 -2.55
C GLU A 13 12.71 -13.16 -2.24
N GLU A 14 11.55 -13.80 -2.11
CA GLU A 14 10.30 -13.16 -1.73
C GLU A 14 10.45 -12.64 -0.30
N GLU A 15 11.08 -11.46 -0.14
CA GLU A 15 11.01 -10.71 1.10
C GLU A 15 9.53 -10.44 1.39
N GLU A 16 9.04 -11.00 2.50
CA GLU A 16 7.71 -10.74 2.99
C GLU A 16 7.57 -9.24 3.22
N GLU A 17 6.71 -8.59 2.43
CA GLU A 17 6.58 -7.14 2.49
C GLU A 17 5.89 -6.73 3.79
N ASP A 18 6.65 -6.17 4.72
CA ASP A 18 6.12 -5.55 5.93
C ASP A 18 5.38 -4.25 5.58
N LEU A 19 4.07 -4.37 5.40
CA LEU A 19 3.17 -3.24 5.14
C LEU A 19 3.02 -2.32 6.36
N ASP A 20 3.46 -2.77 7.53
CA ASP A 20 3.45 -1.96 8.75
C ASP A 20 4.81 -1.30 9.00
N ALA A 21 5.79 -1.33 8.08
CA ALA A 21 7.02 -0.56 8.21
C ALA A 21 6.79 0.94 7.89
N VAL A 22 7.00 1.86 8.87
CA VAL A 22 6.83 3.32 8.63
C VAL A 22 7.75 3.80 7.52
N GLU A 23 8.97 3.27 7.45
CA GLU A 23 10.01 3.72 6.52
C GLU A 23 9.59 3.59 5.04
N ARG A 24 8.63 2.72 4.74
CA ARG A 24 8.05 2.57 3.40
C ARG A 24 7.15 3.72 3.01
N LEU A 25 6.51 4.36 3.98
CA LEU A 25 5.63 5.49 3.75
C LEU A 25 6.51 6.69 3.41
N LYS A 26 6.44 7.18 2.17
CA LYS A 26 7.20 8.36 1.69
C LYS A 26 6.30 9.55 1.38
N CYS A 27 5.03 9.45 1.75
CA CYS A 27 3.95 10.35 1.35
C CYS A 27 3.20 10.80 2.60
N LEU A 28 3.02 12.11 2.76
CA LEU A 28 2.41 12.72 3.93
C LEU A 28 0.96 12.28 4.08
N GLU A 29 0.15 12.35 3.02
CA GLU A 29 -1.27 11.96 3.05
C GLU A 29 -1.42 10.47 3.42
N VAL A 30 -0.49 9.60 3.00
CA VAL A 30 -0.49 8.19 3.39
C VAL A 30 -0.17 8.03 4.87
N MET A 31 0.86 8.71 5.38
CA MET A 31 1.22 8.65 6.81
C MET A 31 0.08 9.16 7.69
N GLU A 32 -0.57 10.26 7.33
CA GLU A 32 -1.70 10.83 8.06
C GLU A 32 -2.92 9.89 8.05
N TRP A 33 -3.18 9.24 6.91
CA TRP A 33 -4.24 8.24 6.82
C TRP A 33 -3.96 7.03 7.70
N GLU A 34 -2.74 6.48 7.66
CA GLU A 34 -2.32 5.37 8.52
C GLU A 34 -2.38 5.73 10.01
N LEU A 35 -2.00 6.96 10.37
CA LEU A 35 -2.11 7.48 11.73
C LEU A 35 -3.57 7.54 12.18
N LYS A 36 -4.47 8.03 11.30
CA LYS A 36 -5.91 8.06 11.56
C LYS A 36 -6.48 6.65 11.77
N VAL A 37 -6.17 5.70 10.89
CA VAL A 37 -6.61 4.29 11.01
C VAL A 37 -6.10 3.68 12.33
N THR A 38 -4.84 3.94 12.68
CA THR A 38 -4.24 3.47 13.94
C THR A 38 -4.95 4.05 15.17
N CYS A 39 -5.25 5.35 15.14
CA CYS A 39 -5.99 6.02 16.21
C CYS A 39 -7.43 5.50 16.34
N GLU A 40 -8.11 5.21 15.22
CA GLU A 40 -9.46 4.62 15.24
C GLU A 40 -9.44 3.21 15.87
N LYS A 41 -8.45 2.37 15.53
CA LYS A 41 -8.26 1.05 16.16
C LYS A 41 -8.02 1.16 17.67
N LEU A 42 -7.18 2.11 18.10
CA LEU A 42 -6.93 2.38 19.53
C LEU A 42 -8.21 2.80 20.25
N GLN A 43 -9.01 3.69 19.66
CA GLN A 43 -10.28 4.14 20.24
C GLN A 43 -11.29 3.00 20.37
N ARG A 44 -11.35 2.11 19.37
CA ARG A 44 -12.22 0.93 19.38
C ARG A 44 -11.68 -0.23 20.22
N LYS A 45 -10.44 -0.13 20.71
CA LYS A 45 -9.69 -1.19 21.39
C LYS A 45 -9.59 -2.47 20.56
N GLU A 46 -9.37 -2.32 19.26
CA GLU A 46 -9.26 -3.43 18.31
C GLU A 46 -7.79 -3.78 18.06
N GLY A 47 -7.38 -5.01 18.38
CA GLY A 47 -6.02 -5.51 18.16
C GLY A 47 -5.10 -5.35 19.37
N ASP A 48 -3.79 -5.40 19.12
CA ASP A 48 -2.76 -5.22 20.15
C ASP A 48 -2.55 -3.73 20.43
N LEU A 49 -3.02 -3.26 21.59
CA LEU A 49 -2.99 -1.85 21.96
C LEU A 49 -1.57 -1.32 22.22
N GLU A 50 -0.64 -2.17 22.67
CA GLU A 50 0.74 -1.75 22.91
C GLU A 50 1.44 -1.51 21.57
N MET A 51 1.31 -2.46 20.66
CA MET A 51 1.82 -2.32 19.29
C MET A 51 1.20 -1.15 18.54
N LEU A 52 -0.12 -0.92 18.68
CA LEU A 52 -0.78 0.23 18.06
C LEU A 52 -0.31 1.57 18.63
N ASN A 53 -0.03 1.66 19.94
CA ASN A 53 0.53 2.89 20.53
C ASN A 53 1.97 3.13 20.05
N PHE A 54 2.77 2.08 19.96
CA PHE A 54 4.13 2.18 19.39
C PHE A 54 4.07 2.69 17.95
N ARG A 55 3.26 2.02 17.11
CA ARG A 55 3.03 2.40 15.70
C ARG A 55 2.58 3.85 15.55
N LYS A 56 1.65 4.30 16.41
CA LYS A 56 1.18 5.68 16.44
C LYS A 56 2.36 6.65 16.64
N GLY A 57 3.23 6.38 17.62
CA GLY A 57 4.39 7.23 17.91
C GLY A 57 5.40 7.26 16.75
N GLU A 58 5.62 6.14 16.08
CA GLU A 58 6.50 6.10 14.90
C GLU A 58 5.94 6.93 13.73
N LEU A 59 4.62 6.84 13.48
CA LEU A 59 3.94 7.62 12.45
C LEU A 59 3.99 9.13 12.75
N GLU A 60 3.67 9.53 13.98
CA GLU A 60 3.76 10.93 14.42
C GLU A 60 5.19 11.49 14.24
N THR A 61 6.20 10.70 14.62
CA THR A 61 7.61 11.08 14.47
C THR A 61 8.00 11.22 13.00
N ALA A 62 7.60 10.28 12.15
CA ALA A 62 7.92 10.31 10.73
C ALA A 62 7.27 11.49 9.99
N ILE A 63 6.01 11.80 10.32
CA ILE A 63 5.30 12.99 9.80
C ILE A 63 6.08 14.26 10.18
N GLN A 64 6.46 14.40 11.45
CA GLN A 64 7.18 15.57 11.93
C GLN A 64 8.54 15.71 11.23
N ILE A 65 9.28 14.61 11.05
CA ILE A 65 10.56 14.61 10.33
C ILE A 65 10.37 15.04 8.88
N LEU A 66 9.36 14.49 8.18
CA LEU A 66 9.09 14.82 6.79
C LEU A 66 8.74 16.31 6.63
N GLN A 67 7.83 16.83 7.45
CA GLN A 67 7.47 18.25 7.47
C GLN A 67 8.67 19.14 7.76
N THR A 68 9.47 18.80 8.77
CA THR A 68 10.68 19.55 9.13
C THR A 68 11.68 19.56 7.97
N ASN A 69 11.90 18.42 7.31
CA ASN A 69 12.83 18.34 6.18
C ASN A 69 12.39 19.22 5.00
N VAL A 70 11.08 19.30 4.74
CA VAL A 70 10.52 20.19 3.72
C VAL A 70 10.66 21.65 4.13
N GLU A 71 10.26 22.01 5.36
CA GLU A 71 10.32 23.39 5.87
C GLU A 71 11.75 23.95 5.93
N THR A 72 12.71 23.11 6.29
CA THR A 72 14.13 23.48 6.38
C THR A 72 14.85 23.42 5.03
N GLY A 73 14.19 22.93 3.98
CA GLY A 73 14.77 22.76 2.65
C GLY A 73 15.82 21.65 2.56
N ILE A 74 15.89 20.76 3.56
CA ILE A 74 16.69 19.52 3.51
C ILE A 74 16.13 18.59 2.43
N LEU A 75 14.81 18.56 2.29
CA LEU A 75 14.10 17.88 1.23
C LEU A 75 13.40 18.91 0.37
N THR A 76 13.84 19.07 -0.88
CA THR A 76 13.18 19.98 -1.81
C THR A 76 11.83 19.42 -2.26
N GLU A 77 10.92 20.29 -2.68
CA GLU A 77 9.61 19.89 -3.22
C GLU A 77 9.77 18.95 -4.43
N GLU A 78 10.75 19.21 -5.31
CA GLU A 78 11.04 18.36 -6.47
C GLU A 78 11.51 16.96 -6.06
N GLU A 79 12.41 16.87 -5.08
CA GLU A 79 12.87 15.59 -4.53
C GLU A 79 11.75 14.84 -3.83
N TYR A 80 10.90 15.54 -3.09
CA TYR A 80 9.73 14.98 -2.46
C TYR A 80 8.76 14.38 -3.49
N MET A 81 8.38 15.17 -4.51
CA MET A 81 7.53 14.69 -5.60
C MET A 81 8.12 13.49 -6.32
N LYS A 82 9.44 13.47 -6.53
CA LYS A 82 10.14 12.33 -7.11
C LYS A 82 10.04 11.09 -6.22
N GLN A 83 10.25 11.22 -4.90
CA GLN A 83 10.12 10.11 -3.96
C GLN A 83 8.70 9.53 -3.94
N VAL A 84 7.67 10.38 -3.99
CA VAL A 84 6.28 9.93 -4.05
C VAL A 84 5.98 9.20 -5.37
N LYS A 85 6.49 9.68 -6.51
CA LYS A 85 6.35 8.98 -7.81
C LYS A 85 7.02 7.61 -7.79
N ASP A 86 8.23 7.51 -7.24
CA ASP A 86 8.96 6.25 -7.12
C ASP A 86 8.23 5.28 -6.17
N ALA A 87 7.61 5.80 -5.11
CA ALA A 87 6.77 5.03 -4.20
C ALA A 87 5.51 4.49 -4.90
N ILE A 88 4.80 5.28 -5.72
CA ILE A 88 3.66 4.79 -6.51
C ILE A 88 4.07 3.60 -7.38
N ALA A 89 5.18 3.70 -8.11
CA ALA A 89 5.66 2.61 -8.98
C ALA A 89 6.07 1.35 -8.20
N ARG A 90 6.55 1.51 -6.97
CA ARG A 90 6.85 0.39 -6.06
C ARG A 90 5.57 -0.26 -5.55
N GLU A 91 4.62 0.54 -5.06
CA GLU A 91 3.37 0.04 -4.50
C GLU A 91 2.47 -0.62 -5.56
N GLN A 92 2.55 -0.21 -6.83
CA GLN A 92 1.92 -0.94 -7.94
C GLN A 92 2.49 -2.36 -8.13
N ARG A 93 3.79 -2.57 -7.87
CA ARG A 93 4.41 -3.90 -7.94
C ARG A 93 4.02 -4.74 -6.74
N VAL A 94 4.05 -4.15 -5.53
CA VAL A 94 3.56 -4.74 -4.28
C VAL A 94 2.13 -5.24 -4.44
N ARG A 95 1.23 -4.36 -4.89
CA ARG A 95 -0.18 -4.67 -5.10
C ARG A 95 -0.37 -5.87 -6.02
N ARG A 96 0.32 -5.91 -7.16
CA ARG A 96 0.25 -7.03 -8.12
C ARG A 96 0.70 -8.34 -7.49
N ARG A 97 1.77 -8.32 -6.69
CA ARG A 97 2.26 -9.50 -5.97
C ARG A 97 1.25 -9.97 -4.92
N LEU A 98 0.73 -9.07 -4.10
CA LEU A 98 -0.28 -9.39 -3.08
C LEU A 98 -1.54 -9.98 -3.71
N GLN A 99 -1.98 -9.45 -4.87
CA GLN A 99 -3.09 -10.03 -5.62
C GLN A 99 -2.79 -11.45 -6.11
N ALA A 100 -1.60 -11.69 -6.68
CA ALA A 100 -1.17 -13.03 -7.10
C ALA A 100 -1.09 -14.03 -5.93
N GLN A 101 -0.77 -13.55 -4.74
CA GLN A 101 -0.72 -14.33 -3.49
C GLN A 101 -2.10 -14.46 -2.80
N ASN A 102 -3.20 -13.99 -3.40
CA ASN A 102 -4.55 -13.94 -2.81
C ASN A 102 -4.66 -13.14 -1.48
N ARG A 103 -3.71 -12.24 -1.21
CA ARG A 103 -3.74 -11.31 -0.07
C ARG A 103 -4.58 -10.07 -0.40
N VAL A 104 -5.86 -10.28 -0.70
CA VAL A 104 -6.75 -9.24 -1.26
C VAL A 104 -6.87 -8.01 -0.37
N LYS A 105 -7.05 -8.18 0.95
CA LYS A 105 -7.16 -7.04 1.89
C LYS A 105 -5.91 -6.18 1.94
N ASP A 106 -4.74 -6.81 1.84
CA ASP A 106 -3.46 -6.12 1.84
C ASP A 106 -3.25 -5.38 0.52
N ALA A 107 -3.64 -6.01 -0.60
CA ALA A 107 -3.64 -5.36 -1.91
C ALA A 107 -4.58 -4.14 -1.97
N ASP A 108 -5.75 -4.20 -1.31
CA ASP A 108 -6.69 -3.09 -1.20
C ASP A 108 -6.14 -1.94 -0.34
N ARG A 109 -5.44 -2.26 0.76
CA ARG A 109 -4.72 -1.27 1.58
C ARG A 109 -3.66 -0.54 0.76
N VAL A 110 -2.82 -1.30 0.05
CA VAL A 110 -1.78 -0.73 -0.84
C VAL A 110 -2.40 0.09 -1.97
N PHE A 111 -3.54 -0.32 -2.51
CA PHE A 111 -4.27 0.47 -3.49
C PHE A 111 -4.74 1.80 -2.93
N SER A 112 -5.25 1.82 -1.70
CA SER A 112 -5.64 3.05 -1.01
C SER A 112 -4.43 3.99 -0.84
N TRP A 113 -3.25 3.46 -0.57
CA TRP A 113 -2.02 4.27 -0.53
C TRP A 113 -1.66 4.87 -1.89
N ILE A 114 -1.78 4.09 -2.98
CA ILE A 114 -1.56 4.59 -4.34
C ILE A 114 -2.52 5.74 -4.65
N GLN A 115 -3.80 5.62 -4.27
CA GLN A 115 -4.79 6.67 -4.49
C GLN A 115 -4.44 7.96 -3.73
N LEU A 116 -3.99 7.84 -2.48
CA LEU A 116 -3.56 8.99 -1.67
C LEU A 116 -2.30 9.66 -2.27
N MET A 117 -1.32 8.86 -2.69
CA MET A 117 -0.11 9.38 -3.35
C MET A 117 -0.42 10.07 -4.68
N CYS A 118 -1.33 9.51 -5.49
CA CYS A 118 -1.77 10.15 -6.73
C CYS A 118 -2.50 11.47 -6.45
N LYS A 119 -3.38 11.51 -5.44
CA LYS A 119 -4.06 12.72 -4.99
C LYS A 119 -3.07 13.80 -4.55
N GLU A 120 -2.04 13.42 -3.78
CA GLU A 120 -1.05 14.38 -3.30
C GLU A 120 -0.23 15.01 -4.44
N LEU A 121 -0.02 14.28 -5.53
CA LEU A 121 0.68 14.77 -6.72
C LEU A 121 -0.24 15.38 -7.79
N ASP A 122 -1.55 15.49 -7.53
CA ASP A 122 -2.58 15.85 -8.53
C ASP A 122 -2.47 15.01 -9.82
N MET A 123 -2.18 13.72 -9.67
CA MET A 123 -2.03 12.74 -10.76
C MET A 123 -3.26 11.85 -10.90
N GLU A 124 -3.54 11.41 -12.13
CA GLU A 124 -4.54 10.38 -12.38
C GLU A 124 -4.14 9.04 -11.73
N ILE A 125 -5.12 8.36 -11.16
CA ILE A 125 -4.91 7.03 -10.57
C ILE A 125 -4.64 6.04 -11.73
N PRO A 126 -3.52 5.33 -11.70
CA PRO A 126 -3.19 4.37 -12.74
C PRO A 126 -4.23 3.25 -12.79
N PRO A 127 -4.65 2.82 -13.99
CA PRO A 127 -5.70 1.81 -14.14
C PRO A 127 -5.26 0.51 -13.48
N GLU A 128 -6.23 -0.17 -12.87
CA GLU A 128 -6.01 -1.47 -12.26
C GLU A 128 -5.49 -2.46 -13.31
N PRO A 129 -4.32 -3.08 -13.11
CA PRO A 129 -3.84 -4.12 -14.02
C PRO A 129 -4.85 -5.28 -13.98
N GLN A 130 -5.49 -5.54 -15.11
CA GLN A 130 -6.37 -6.69 -15.28
C GLN A 130 -5.50 -7.95 -15.15
N LEU A 131 -5.68 -8.71 -14.06
CA LEU A 131 -5.06 -10.02 -13.94
C LEU A 131 -5.62 -10.91 -15.06
N PRO A 132 -4.79 -11.74 -15.72
CA PRO A 132 -5.28 -12.67 -16.73
C PRO A 132 -6.39 -13.55 -16.12
N GLU A 133 -7.53 -13.66 -16.81
CA GLU A 133 -8.73 -14.40 -16.36
C GLU A 133 -8.47 -15.85 -15.91
N GLN A 134 -7.30 -16.40 -16.25
CA GLN A 134 -6.90 -17.76 -15.89
C GLN A 134 -6.64 -17.97 -14.39
N GLN A 135 -6.40 -16.91 -13.59
CA GLN A 135 -6.29 -17.04 -12.12
C GLN A 135 -7.63 -16.89 -11.38
N ILE A 136 -8.68 -16.37 -12.03
CA ILE A 136 -10.00 -16.11 -11.39
C ILE A 136 -10.75 -17.43 -11.09
N ARG A 137 -10.41 -18.53 -11.77
CA ARG A 137 -11.11 -19.81 -11.61
C ARG A 137 -10.87 -20.52 -10.26
N ALA A 138 -9.92 -20.08 -9.44
CA ALA A 138 -9.74 -20.61 -8.09
C ALA A 138 -10.63 -19.93 -7.02
N CYS A 139 -11.22 -18.77 -7.33
CA CYS A 139 -11.93 -17.94 -6.36
C CYS A 139 -13.44 -17.82 -6.65
N GLY A 140 -14.02 -18.85 -7.27
CA GLY A 140 -15.43 -18.88 -7.67
C GLY A 140 -16.28 -19.85 -6.85
N ASN A 141 -16.77 -19.41 -5.68
CA ASN A 141 -18.17 -19.57 -5.26
C ASN A 141 -18.36 -19.13 -3.79
N HIS A 142 -18.79 -17.90 -3.60
CA HIS A 142 -19.76 -17.59 -2.55
C HIS A 142 -20.85 -16.72 -3.18
N PRO A 143 -22.07 -17.26 -3.42
CA PRO A 143 -23.20 -16.43 -3.78
C PRO A 143 -23.59 -15.60 -2.54
N MET A 144 -23.29 -14.31 -2.56
CA MET A 144 -23.89 -13.34 -1.63
C MET A 144 -25.37 -13.19 -1.99
N ALA A 145 -26.22 -13.98 -1.32
CA ALA A 145 -27.66 -13.78 -1.37
C ALA A 145 -28.02 -12.53 -0.55
N TYR A 146 -28.25 -11.42 -1.24
CA TYR A 146 -28.97 -10.28 -0.66
C TYR A 146 -30.47 -10.58 -0.72
N SER A 147 -31.05 -11.05 0.38
CA SER A 147 -32.49 -11.01 0.59
C SER A 147 -32.85 -9.63 1.13
N ILE A 148 -33.32 -8.74 0.25
CA ILE A 148 -34.07 -7.55 0.64
C ILE A 148 -35.55 -7.96 0.59
N GLU A 149 -36.10 -8.40 1.72
CA GLU A 149 -37.55 -8.49 1.86
C GLU A 149 -38.08 -7.07 2.14
N GLY A 150 -38.44 -6.38 1.05
CA GLY A 150 -39.31 -5.22 1.06
C GLY A 150 -40.77 -5.67 1.09
N GLY A 151 -41.54 -5.07 2.00
CA GLY A 151 -42.90 -5.50 2.35
C GLY A 151 -43.98 -5.18 1.33
N ALA A 152 -45.14 -5.75 1.63
CA ALA A 152 -46.48 -5.27 1.28
C ALA A 152 -47.40 -5.56 2.49
#